data_AF-A0A838S7Y3-F1
#
_entry.id   AF-A0A838S7Y3-F1
#
_cell.length_a   1.000
_cell.length_b   1.000
_cell.length_c   1.000
_cell.angle_alpha   90.00
_cell.angle_beta   90.00
_cell.angle_gamma   90.00
#
_symmetry.space_group_name_H-M   'P 1'
#
loop_
_entity.id
_entity.type
_entity.pdbx_description
1 polymer ?
#
loop_
_entity_poly.entity_id
_entity_poly.type
_entity_poly.pdbx_seq_one_letter_code
_entity_poly.pdbx_strand_id
1 'polypeptide(L)'
;MFELLWSDHLLGEVERVLVQYKGLAAEQAAYFCACIRRAFPDGRVAPDEYLSLVASRSGPDPDDHVHSAAAVAGRATVVLSADKKGYPPADIAPARRRDPDAFLTELLRRYPHDVVGTVDAMGAALREPLTRVQVLDRLAVAGVPKFVARVAALA
;
A
#
# COMPACT_ATOMS: atom_id res chain seq x y z
N MET A 1 -10.80 -10.94 -4.03
CA MET A 1 -9.40 -10.63 -4.37
C MET A 1 -9.36 -9.23 -4.96
N PHE A 2 -8.33 -8.43 -4.67
CA PHE A 2 -8.14 -7.09 -5.22
C PHE A 2 -6.96 -7.11 -6.19
N GLU A 3 -6.92 -6.15 -7.11
CA GLU A 3 -5.79 -5.90 -7.99
C GLU A 3 -4.97 -4.75 -7.41
N LEU A 4 -3.64 -4.89 -7.42
CA LEU A 4 -2.73 -3.86 -6.95
C LEU A 4 -2.18 -3.09 -8.15
N LEU A 5 -2.48 -1.79 -8.19
CA LEU A 5 -1.95 -0.87 -9.17
C LEU A 5 -0.73 -0.13 -8.60
N TRP A 6 0.26 0.13 -9.45
CA TRP A 6 1.45 0.89 -9.10
C TRP A 6 1.96 1.69 -10.29
N SER A 7 2.69 2.77 -10.01
CA SER A 7 3.41 3.56 -11.02
C SER A 7 4.90 3.61 -10.68
N ASP A 8 5.74 3.90 -11.67
CA ASP A 8 7.18 4.08 -11.42
C ASP A 8 7.47 5.28 -10.50
N HIS A 9 6.62 6.31 -10.52
CA HIS A 9 6.73 7.44 -9.61
C HIS A 9 6.42 7.02 -8.16
N LEU A 10 5.38 6.20 -7.94
CA LEU A 10 5.06 5.66 -6.62
C LEU A 10 6.21 4.80 -6.08
N LEU A 11 6.74 3.89 -6.88
CA LEU A 11 7.85 3.04 -6.43
C LEU A 11 9.14 3.84 -6.20
N GLY A 12 9.40 4.87 -7.01
CA GLY A 12 10.53 5.78 -6.79
C GLY A 12 10.41 6.56 -5.47
N GLU A 13 9.20 7.00 -5.12
CA GLU A 13 8.96 7.62 -3.82
C GLU A 13 9.11 6.63 -2.67
N VAL A 14 8.55 5.42 -2.80
CA VAL A 14 8.69 4.37 -1.79
C VAL A 14 10.17 4.05 -1.54
N GLU A 15 10.96 3.89 -2.60
CA GLU A 15 12.40 3.64 -2.49
C GLU A 15 13.10 4.77 -1.72
N ARG A 16 12.84 6.02 -2.09
CA ARG A 16 13.37 7.21 -1.40
C ARG A 16 12.97 7.22 0.07
N VAL A 17 11.71 6.92 0.39
CA VAL A 17 11.19 6.93 1.76
C VAL A 17 11.82 5.83 2.61
N LEU A 18 11.97 4.64 2.04
CA LEU A 18 12.62 3.50 2.72
C LEU A 18 14.08 3.82 3.07
N VAL A 19 14.82 4.47 2.18
CA VAL A 19 16.20 4.89 2.45
C VAL A 19 16.25 6.03 3.45
N GLN A 20 15.59 7.15 3.14
CA GLN A 20 15.77 8.41 3.87
C GLN A 20 15.12 8.42 5.26
N TYR A 21 13.95 7.80 5.40
CA TYR A 21 13.17 7.88 6.63
C TYR A 21 13.06 6.56 7.38
N LYS A 22 13.32 5.43 6.72
CA LYS A 22 13.30 4.10 7.36
C LYS A 22 14.71 3.50 7.53
N GLY A 23 15.74 4.14 6.99
CA GLY A 23 17.14 3.77 7.20
C GLY A 23 17.54 2.46 6.51
N LEU A 24 16.82 2.03 5.47
CA LEU A 24 17.20 0.87 4.68
C LEU A 24 18.39 1.21 3.78
N ALA A 25 19.23 0.22 3.50
CA ALA A 25 20.22 0.35 2.44
C ALA A 25 19.52 0.51 1.08
N ALA A 26 20.14 1.26 0.16
CA ALA A 26 19.56 1.53 -1.16
C ALA A 26 19.23 0.23 -1.92
N GLU A 27 20.09 -0.78 -1.81
CA GLU A 27 19.91 -2.09 -2.42
C GLU A 27 18.69 -2.83 -1.86
N GLN A 28 18.41 -2.67 -0.56
CA GLN A 28 17.24 -3.27 0.08
C GLN A 28 15.94 -2.60 -0.37
N ALA A 29 15.94 -1.27 -0.47
CA ALA A 29 14.80 -0.50 -0.95
C ALA A 29 14.51 -0.79 -2.44
N ALA A 30 15.55 -0.85 -3.27
CA ALA A 30 15.44 -1.24 -4.68
C ALA A 30 14.93 -2.68 -4.83
N TYR A 31 15.43 -3.61 -4.01
CA TYR A 31 14.95 -5.00 -3.99
C TYR A 31 13.47 -5.09 -3.60
N PHE A 32 13.03 -4.32 -2.60
CA PHE A 32 11.62 -4.24 -2.24
C PHE A 32 10.76 -3.79 -3.43
N CYS A 33 11.15 -2.71 -4.12
CA CYS A 33 10.43 -2.23 -5.29
C CYS A 33 10.43 -3.24 -6.44
N ALA A 34 11.54 -3.95 -6.68
CA ALA A 34 11.61 -5.04 -7.65
C ALA A 34 10.66 -6.20 -7.30
N CYS A 35 10.49 -6.52 -6.02
CA CYS A 35 9.52 -7.52 -5.58
C CYS A 35 8.08 -7.11 -5.92
N ILE A 36 7.71 -5.84 -5.75
CA ILE A 36 6.38 -5.34 -6.16
C ILE A 36 6.18 -5.49 -7.67
N ARG A 37 7.15 -5.06 -8.48
CA ARG A 37 7.09 -5.20 -9.94
C ARG A 37 6.90 -6.64 -10.39
N ARG A 38 7.62 -7.58 -9.76
CA ARG A 38 7.53 -9.01 -10.07
C ARG A 38 6.22 -9.65 -9.60
N ALA A 39 5.70 -9.23 -8.45
CA ALA A 39 4.48 -9.79 -7.89
C ALA A 39 3.21 -9.29 -8.60
N PHE A 40 3.26 -8.08 -9.17
CA PHE A 40 2.11 -7.42 -9.81
C PHE A 40 2.47 -6.88 -11.20
N PRO A 41 2.91 -7.72 -12.16
CA PRO A 41 3.38 -7.24 -13.46
C PRO A 41 2.31 -6.47 -14.24
N ASP A 42 1.05 -6.90 -14.14
CA ASP A 42 -0.08 -6.29 -14.85
C ASP A 42 -0.62 -5.01 -14.17
N GLY A 43 -0.15 -4.72 -12.95
CA GLY A 43 -0.61 -3.57 -12.17
C GLY A 43 0.04 -2.23 -12.55
N ARG A 44 0.96 -2.21 -13.53
CA ARG A 44 1.71 -1.01 -13.89
C ARG A 44 0.83 -0.01 -14.65
N VAL A 45 0.71 1.20 -14.12
CA VAL A 45 0.15 2.36 -14.84
C VAL A 45 1.32 3.13 -15.47
N ALA A 46 1.32 3.26 -16.80
CA ALA A 46 2.41 3.86 -17.53
C ALA A 46 2.39 5.41 -17.42
N PRO A 47 3.57 6.08 -17.34
CA PRO A 47 3.63 7.54 -17.21
C PRO A 47 2.86 8.32 -18.27
N ASP A 48 2.86 7.86 -19.52
CA ASP A 48 2.12 8.48 -20.63
C ASP A 48 0.59 8.46 -20.44
N GLU A 49 0.07 7.57 -19.60
CA GLU A 49 -1.36 7.50 -19.29
C GLU A 49 -1.82 8.57 -18.28
N TYR A 50 -0.91 9.11 -17.46
CA TYR A 50 -1.30 9.99 -16.35
C TYR A 50 -0.55 11.32 -16.25
N LEU A 51 0.63 11.49 -16.85
CA LEU A 51 1.42 12.71 -16.67
C LEU A 51 0.67 13.98 -17.13
N SER A 52 -0.16 13.88 -18.17
CA SER A 52 -1.00 14.98 -18.65
C SER A 52 -2.10 15.39 -17.66
N LEU A 53 -2.45 14.52 -16.71
CA LEU A 53 -3.48 14.76 -15.70
C LEU A 53 -2.92 15.45 -14.44
N VAL A 54 -1.60 15.45 -14.23
CA VAL A 54 -0.97 15.94 -12.99
C VAL A 54 -1.30 17.41 -12.73
N ALA A 55 -1.20 18.27 -13.76
CA ALA A 55 -1.47 19.70 -13.65
C ALA A 55 -2.93 20.04 -13.29
N SER A 56 -3.86 19.08 -13.41
CA SER A 56 -5.27 19.26 -13.02
C SER A 56 -5.56 18.95 -11.55
N ARG A 57 -4.59 18.38 -10.82
CA ARG A 57 -4.74 18.05 -9.40
C ARG A 57 -4.55 19.29 -8.54
N SER A 58 -5.29 19.34 -7.45
CA SER A 58 -5.46 20.56 -6.62
C SER A 58 -5.20 20.32 -5.13
N GLY A 59 -4.85 19.09 -4.77
CA GLY A 59 -4.55 18.68 -3.41
C GLY A 59 -3.45 19.53 -2.76
N PRO A 60 -3.44 19.62 -1.42
CA PRO A 60 -2.54 20.50 -0.68
C PRO A 60 -1.08 20.09 -0.75
N ASP A 61 -0.79 18.83 -1.08
CA ASP A 61 0.54 18.29 -1.28
C ASP A 61 0.80 18.06 -2.78
N PRO A 62 1.69 18.85 -3.42
CA PRO A 62 2.08 18.64 -4.81
C PRO A 62 2.69 17.26 -5.10
N ASP A 63 3.34 16.63 -4.12
CA ASP A 63 3.94 15.30 -4.31
C ASP A 63 2.86 14.21 -4.49
N ASP A 64 1.65 14.42 -3.95
CA ASP A 64 0.49 13.53 -4.12
C ASP A 64 -0.17 13.63 -5.51
N HIS A 65 0.09 14.69 -6.27
CA HIS A 65 -0.62 14.95 -7.54
C HIS A 65 -0.34 13.86 -8.56
N VAL A 66 0.91 13.40 -8.64
CA VAL A 66 1.31 12.35 -9.58
C VAL A 66 0.65 11.02 -9.28
N HIS A 67 0.48 10.69 -7.99
CA HIS A 67 -0.18 9.46 -7.55
C HIS A 67 -1.69 9.53 -7.75
N SER A 68 -2.28 10.70 -7.52
CA SER A 68 -3.71 10.95 -7.79
C SER A 68 -4.03 10.82 -9.28
N ALA A 69 -3.17 11.37 -10.14
CA ALA A 69 -3.26 11.22 -11.59
C ALA A 69 -3.14 9.75 -12.01
N ALA A 70 -2.14 9.03 -11.49
CA ALA A 70 -1.94 7.60 -11.79
C ALA A 70 -3.12 6.74 -11.33
N ALA A 71 -3.70 7.02 -10.15
CA ALA A 71 -4.88 6.33 -9.66
C ALA A 71 -6.09 6.50 -10.59
N VAL A 72 -6.30 7.71 -11.13
CA VAL A 72 -7.39 7.96 -12.09
C VAL A 72 -7.14 7.28 -13.43
N ALA A 73 -5.94 7.42 -14.00
CA ALA A 73 -5.60 6.79 -15.28
C ALA A 73 -5.69 5.26 -15.22
N GLY A 74 -5.16 4.67 -14.15
CA GLY A 74 -5.24 3.23 -13.87
C GLY A 74 -6.62 2.76 -13.43
N ARG A 75 -7.62 3.64 -13.39
CA ARG A 75 -9.01 3.32 -12.98
C ARG A 75 -9.11 2.66 -11.60
N ALA A 76 -8.24 3.07 -10.68
CA ALA A 76 -8.29 2.59 -9.31
C ALA A 76 -9.67 2.88 -8.71
N THR A 77 -10.22 1.92 -7.98
CA THR A 77 -11.45 2.13 -7.21
C THR A 77 -11.15 2.62 -5.79
N VAL A 78 -9.93 2.37 -5.31
CA VAL A 78 -9.48 2.68 -3.96
C VAL A 78 -8.04 3.17 -4.00
N VAL A 79 -7.76 4.27 -3.31
CA VAL A 79 -6.39 4.71 -2.96
C VAL A 79 -6.19 4.42 -1.48
N LEU A 80 -5.22 3.57 -1.13
CA LEU A 80 -4.91 3.26 0.26
C LEU A 80 -3.89 4.26 0.80
N SER A 81 -4.29 5.04 1.81
CA SER A 81 -3.40 5.98 2.48
C SER A 81 -3.82 6.20 3.94
N ALA A 82 -2.83 6.28 4.83
CA ALA A 82 -3.05 6.66 6.23
C ALA A 82 -3.22 8.18 6.39
N ASP A 83 -2.74 8.99 5.45
CA ASP A 83 -2.97 10.42 5.47
C ASP A 83 -4.44 10.71 5.16
N LYS A 84 -5.11 11.45 6.06
CA LYS A 84 -6.52 11.82 5.93
C LYS A 84 -6.70 13.10 5.12
N LYS A 85 -5.63 13.87 4.90
CA LYS A 85 -5.65 15.15 4.19
C LYS A 85 -5.27 15.00 2.71
N GLY A 86 -4.40 14.04 2.39
CA GLY A 86 -4.05 13.67 1.03
C GLY A 86 -5.23 13.06 0.24
N TYR A 87 -5.08 13.08 -1.08
CA TYR A 87 -6.01 12.48 -2.05
C TYR A 87 -7.47 12.98 -1.93
N PRO A 88 -7.72 14.30 -2.09
CA PRO A 88 -9.08 14.83 -2.03
C PRO A 88 -9.96 14.19 -3.12
N PRO A 89 -11.27 13.99 -2.88
CA PRO A 89 -12.14 13.30 -3.83
C PRO A 89 -12.13 13.88 -5.25
N ALA A 90 -11.96 15.20 -5.39
CA ALA A 90 -11.87 15.87 -6.69
C ALA A 90 -10.66 15.40 -7.52
N ASP A 91 -9.57 14.99 -6.86
CA ASP A 91 -8.32 14.60 -7.51
C ASP A 91 -8.24 13.10 -7.82
N ILE A 92 -9.10 12.28 -7.19
CA ILE A 92 -9.05 10.81 -7.35
C ILE A 92 -10.36 10.18 -7.83
N ALA A 93 -11.44 10.94 -8.01
CA ALA A 93 -12.72 10.40 -8.46
C ALA A 93 -12.57 9.60 -9.79
N PRO A 94 -13.24 8.44 -9.93
CA PRO A 94 -14.26 7.88 -9.03
C PRO A 94 -13.70 7.08 -7.83
N ALA A 95 -12.38 6.97 -7.69
CA ALA A 95 -11.75 6.28 -6.57
C ALA A 95 -12.09 6.94 -5.23
N ARG A 96 -11.90 6.17 -4.15
CA ARG A 96 -12.02 6.69 -2.79
C ARG A 96 -10.76 6.39 -1.99
N ARG A 97 -10.31 7.38 -1.24
CA ARG A 97 -9.26 7.19 -0.24
C ARG A 97 -9.79 6.28 0.88
N ARG A 98 -9.08 5.20 1.17
CA ARG A 98 -9.38 4.27 2.27
C ARG A 98 -8.20 4.23 3.23
N ASP A 99 -8.54 4.20 4.52
CA ASP A 99 -7.59 3.94 5.59
C ASP A 99 -7.12 2.47 5.54
N PRO A 100 -5.80 2.19 5.61
CA PRO A 100 -5.27 0.83 5.54
C PRO A 100 -5.79 -0.09 6.66
N ASP A 101 -5.88 0.39 7.89
CA ASP A 101 -6.34 -0.40 9.04
C ASP A 101 -7.82 -0.83 8.85
N ALA A 102 -8.66 0.12 8.41
CA ALA A 102 -10.05 -0.16 8.06
C ALA A 102 -10.18 -1.12 6.87
N PHE A 103 -9.34 -0.97 5.84
CA PHE A 103 -9.32 -1.87 4.68
C PHE A 103 -8.95 -3.31 5.06
N LEU A 104 -7.85 -3.51 5.80
CA LEU A 104 -7.43 -4.84 6.24
C LEU A 104 -8.44 -5.47 7.21
N THR A 105 -9.04 -4.68 8.09
CA THR A 105 -10.12 -5.17 8.99
C THR A 105 -11.33 -5.67 8.20
N GLU A 106 -11.73 -4.96 7.14
CA GLU A 106 -12.82 -5.38 6.26
C GLU A 106 -12.45 -6.64 5.47
N LEU A 107 -11.20 -6.72 4.98
CA LEU A 107 -10.69 -7.88 4.26
C LEU A 107 -10.70 -9.13 5.17
N LEU A 108 -10.24 -9.00 6.42
CA LEU A 108 -10.29 -10.07 7.42
C LEU A 108 -11.72 -10.54 7.67
N ARG A 109 -12.66 -9.61 7.82
CA ARG A 109 -14.07 -9.96 8.05
C ARG A 109 -14.64 -10.77 6.88
N ARG A 110 -14.19 -10.49 5.65
CA ARG A 110 -14.69 -11.15 4.44
C ARG A 110 -13.98 -12.47 4.14
N TYR A 111 -12.69 -12.58 4.47
CA TYR A 111 -11.85 -13.74 4.17
C TYR A 111 -10.98 -14.11 5.39
N PRO A 112 -11.59 -14.53 6.52
CA PRO A 112 -10.87 -14.70 7.77
C PRO A 112 -9.75 -15.75 7.67
N HIS A 113 -10.04 -16.90 7.04
CA HIS A 113 -9.06 -17.97 6.88
C HIS A 113 -7.88 -17.56 5.99
N ASP A 114 -8.15 -16.96 4.82
CA ASP A 114 -7.10 -16.58 3.87
C ASP A 114 -6.18 -15.49 4.45
N VAL A 115 -6.76 -14.51 5.14
CA VAL A 115 -6.00 -13.40 5.72
C VAL A 115 -5.16 -13.87 6.91
N VAL A 116 -5.71 -14.71 7.79
CA VAL A 116 -4.95 -15.29 8.91
C VAL A 116 -3.81 -16.18 8.38
N GLY A 117 -4.10 -17.04 7.40
CA GLY A 117 -3.09 -17.88 6.77
C GLY A 117 -1.98 -17.07 6.08
N THR A 118 -2.33 -15.92 5.49
CA THR A 118 -1.35 -14.98 4.92
C THR A 118 -0.45 -14.40 6.01
N VAL A 119 -0.99 -13.99 7.16
CA VAL A 119 -0.18 -13.47 8.29
C VAL A 119 0.81 -14.52 8.79
N ASP A 120 0.39 -15.79 8.88
CA ASP A 120 1.29 -16.89 9.27
C ASP A 120 2.38 -17.13 8.23
N ALA A 121 1.99 -17.19 6.95
CA ALA A 121 2.92 -17.39 5.85
C ALA A 121 3.96 -16.25 5.75
N MET A 122 3.56 -15.02 6.03
CA MET A 122 4.47 -13.87 6.11
C MET A 122 5.56 -14.08 7.17
N GLY A 123 5.19 -14.57 8.35
CA GLY A 123 6.16 -14.86 9.43
C GLY A 123 7.10 -16.01 9.06
N ALA A 124 6.56 -17.08 8.46
CA ALA A 124 7.31 -18.27 8.08
C ALA A 124 8.28 -18.05 6.91
N ALA A 125 7.98 -17.11 6.00
CA ALA A 125 8.79 -16.82 4.83
C ALA A 125 10.08 -16.00 5.13
N LEU A 126 10.24 -15.51 6.35
CA LEU A 126 11.42 -14.75 6.76
C LEU A 126 12.62 -15.67 7.01
N ARG A 127 13.83 -15.16 6.75
CA ARG A 127 15.10 -15.88 7.03
C ARG A 127 15.18 -16.36 8.48
N GLU A 128 14.74 -15.51 9.40
CA GLU A 128 14.50 -15.85 10.81
C GLU A 128 12.97 -15.82 11.01
N PRO A 129 12.32 -17.00 11.05
CA PRO A 129 10.86 -17.07 11.13
C PRO A 129 10.31 -16.35 12.36
N LEU A 130 9.18 -15.68 12.17
CA LEU A 130 8.44 -15.03 13.24
C LEU A 130 7.16 -15.78 13.54
N THR A 131 6.80 -15.80 14.83
CA THR A 131 5.47 -16.25 15.25
C THR A 131 4.40 -15.24 14.81
N ARG A 132 3.14 -15.69 14.73
CA ARG A 132 2.00 -14.80 14.43
C ARG A 132 1.98 -13.57 15.33
N VAL A 133 2.20 -13.74 16.64
CA VAL A 133 2.22 -12.64 17.62
C VAL A 133 3.27 -11.59 17.24
N GLN A 134 4.50 -12.02 16.91
CA GLN A 134 5.56 -11.10 16.51
C GLN A 134 5.29 -10.38 15.18
N VAL A 135 4.62 -11.04 14.23
CA VAL A 135 4.15 -10.37 13.00
C VAL A 135 3.10 -9.32 13.32
N LEU A 136 2.12 -9.66 14.17
CA LEU A 136 1.08 -8.74 14.60
C LEU A 136 1.64 -7.52 15.35
N ASP A 137 2.65 -7.69 16.20
CA ASP A 137 3.33 -6.56 16.87
C ASP A 137 3.94 -5.59 15.85
N ARG A 138 4.60 -6.11 14.80
CA ARG A 138 5.18 -5.28 13.73
C ARG A 138 4.10 -4.57 12.93
N LEU A 139 2.99 -5.23 12.63
CA LEU A 139 1.85 -4.63 11.93
C LEU A 139 1.16 -3.54 12.77
N ALA A 140 1.10 -3.70 14.10
CA ALA A 140 0.57 -2.68 14.99
C ALA A 140 1.41 -1.40 14.92
N VAL A 141 2.75 -1.53 14.95
CA VAL A 141 3.69 -0.40 14.77
C VAL A 141 3.57 0.23 13.36
N ALA A 142 3.24 -0.58 12.35
CA ALA A 142 2.99 -0.09 10.99
C ALA A 142 1.66 0.66 10.82
N GLY A 143 0.86 0.79 11.89
CA GLY A 143 -0.34 1.63 11.91
C GLY A 143 -1.64 0.93 11.59
N VAL A 144 -1.73 -0.40 11.77
CA VAL A 144 -2.97 -1.18 11.58
C VAL A 144 -3.48 -1.89 12.86
N PRO A 145 -3.66 -1.15 13.98
CA PRO A 145 -3.95 -1.75 15.29
C PRO A 145 -5.33 -2.42 15.38
N LYS A 146 -6.36 -1.93 14.66
CA LYS A 146 -7.69 -2.57 14.70
C LYS A 146 -7.67 -3.92 14.01
N PHE A 147 -7.02 -4.00 12.86
CA PHE A 147 -6.79 -5.26 12.16
C PHE A 147 -6.06 -6.26 13.06
N VAL A 148 -4.98 -5.83 13.71
CA VAL A 148 -4.22 -6.66 14.66
C VAL A 148 -5.08 -7.21 15.78
N ALA A 149 -5.85 -6.34 16.46
CA ALA A 149 -6.75 -6.77 17.53
C ALA A 149 -7.79 -7.79 17.07
N ARG A 150 -8.27 -7.67 15.82
CA ARG A 150 -9.24 -8.62 15.25
C ARG A 150 -8.61 -9.96 14.89
N VAL A 151 -7.39 -9.98 14.35
CA VAL A 151 -6.68 -11.24 14.09
C VAL A 151 -6.38 -11.97 15.40
N ALA A 152 -5.92 -11.25 16.43
CA ALA A 152 -5.61 -11.83 17.73
C ALA A 152 -6.84 -12.47 18.41
N ALA A 153 -8.05 -11.95 18.16
CA ALA A 153 -9.29 -12.49 18.70
C ALA A 153 -9.84 -13.73 17.94
N LEU A 154 -9.25 -14.08 16.79
CA LEU A 154 -9.62 -15.27 16.00
C LEU A 154 -8.72 -16.47 16.29
N ALA A 155 -7.68 -16.29 17.11
CA ALA A 155 -6.72 -17.31 17.49
C ALA A 155 -7.23 -18.19 18.64
#